data_AF-A0A2A7MI80-F1
#
_entry.id   AF-A0A2A7MI80-F1
#
_cell.length_a   1.000
_cell.length_b   1.000
_cell.length_c   1.000
_cell.angle_alpha   90.00
_cell.angle_beta   90.00
_cell.angle_gamma   90.00
#
_symmetry.space_group_name_H-M   'P 1'
#
loop_
_entity.id
_entity.type
_entity.pdbx_description
1 polymer ?
#
loop_
_entity_poly.entity_id
_entity_poly.type
_entity_poly.pdbx_seq_one_letter_code
_entity_poly.pdbx_strand_id
1 'polypeptide(L)'
;MLNDANVSNLMKNTMENLKDMIDVNTVIGDPIETKDGTFIIPVSRLCFGFVSGGSEYPTSNKSFERDNFPFGGGSSAGVSVKPVAFLIIRNGNVRMITIDHDTTYDKIVDTVPQVLDIINGLVKDSKKKTPDDINININENQNADSDI
;
A
#
# COMPACT_ATOMS: atom_id res chain seq x y z
N MET A 1 3.81 19.56 21.21
CA MET A 1 4.57 18.30 21.43
C MET A 1 3.64 17.18 21.90
N LEU A 2 2.56 16.90 21.17
CA LEU A 2 1.59 15.85 21.50
C LEU A 2 1.30 14.89 20.32
N ASN A 3 1.93 15.09 19.16
CA ASN A 3 1.71 14.26 17.96
C ASN A 3 2.54 12.97 17.94
N ASP A 4 3.53 12.84 18.83
CA ASP A 4 4.39 11.66 18.86
C ASP A 4 3.69 10.43 19.46
N ALA A 5 2.79 10.61 20.44
CA ALA A 5 2.28 9.47 21.23
C ALA A 5 1.50 8.43 20.39
N ASN A 6 0.68 8.87 19.43
CA ASN A 6 -0.16 7.96 18.65
C ASN A 6 0.59 7.33 17.47
N VAL A 7 1.38 8.14 16.74
CA VAL A 7 2.20 7.64 15.62
C VAL A 7 3.36 6.79 16.12
N SER A 8 3.99 7.17 17.25
CA SER A 8 5.05 6.38 17.87
C SER A 8 4.53 5.04 18.37
N ASN A 9 3.33 4.96 18.94
CA ASN A 9 2.77 3.68 19.38
C ASN A 9 2.45 2.76 18.19
N LEU A 10 1.92 3.31 17.09
CA LEU A 10 1.68 2.52 15.87
C LEU A 10 3.00 2.03 15.26
N MET A 11 3.98 2.93 15.12
CA MET A 11 5.30 2.61 14.57
C MET A 11 6.05 1.62 15.46
N LYS A 12 5.96 1.76 16.78
CA LYS A 12 6.56 0.83 17.74
C LYS A 12 5.94 -0.57 17.62
N ASN A 13 4.61 -0.68 17.57
CA ASN A 13 3.93 -1.96 17.37
C ASN A 13 4.28 -2.58 16.00
N THR A 14 4.37 -1.78 14.94
CA THR A 14 4.81 -2.26 13.62
C THR A 14 6.26 -2.74 13.65
N MET A 15 7.16 -2.01 14.31
CA MET A 15 8.57 -2.40 14.44
C MET A 15 8.77 -3.63 15.32
N GLU A 16 7.99 -3.81 16.39
CA GLU A 16 8.03 -5.02 17.22
C GLU A 16 7.59 -6.26 16.40
N ASN A 17 6.47 -6.17 15.67
CA ASN A 17 6.03 -7.26 14.78
C ASN A 17 7.01 -7.56 13.64
N LEU A 18 7.70 -6.52 13.13
CA LEU A 18 8.77 -6.71 12.16
C LEU A 18 10.00 -7.36 12.78
N LYS A 19 10.36 -7.03 14.01
CA LYS A 19 11.54 -7.57 14.69
C LYS A 19 11.42 -9.09 14.89
N ASP A 20 10.22 -9.56 15.21
CA ASP A 20 9.89 -10.99 15.29
C ASP A 20 9.94 -11.70 13.92
N MET A 21 9.82 -10.93 12.82
CA MET A 21 9.92 -11.42 11.43
C MET A 21 11.34 -11.24 10.82
N ILE A 22 12.15 -10.31 11.36
CA ILE A 22 13.48 -9.88 10.86
C ILE A 22 14.63 -10.69 11.49
N ASP A 23 14.38 -11.54 12.50
CA ASP A 23 15.39 -12.46 13.08
C ASP A 23 15.87 -13.57 12.11
N VAL A 24 15.58 -13.42 10.81
CA VAL A 24 16.13 -14.23 9.75
C VAL A 24 16.45 -13.32 8.57
N ASN A 25 17.59 -12.64 8.66
CA ASN A 25 18.27 -12.22 7.46
C ASN A 25 18.52 -13.48 6.62
N THR A 26 17.70 -13.65 5.56
CA THR A 26 17.58 -14.80 4.65
C THR A 26 16.46 -15.78 5.04
N VAL A 27 15.37 -15.78 4.26
CA VAL A 27 14.39 -16.86 4.29
C VAL A 27 15.02 -18.04 3.56
N ILE A 28 15.74 -18.85 4.33
CA ILE A 28 16.22 -20.16 3.90
C ILE A 28 14.99 -21.07 3.91
N GLY A 29 14.58 -21.52 2.73
CA GLY A 29 13.49 -22.49 2.60
C GLY A 29 13.95 -23.89 3.02
N ASP A 30 12.98 -24.79 3.22
CA ASP A 30 13.28 -26.17 3.57
C ASP A 30 14.13 -26.86 2.48
N PRO A 31 15.10 -27.71 2.86
CA PRO A 31 15.87 -28.49 1.90
C PRO A 31 14.98 -29.44 1.09
N ILE A 32 15.09 -29.35 -0.23
CA ILE A 32 14.47 -30.29 -1.17
C ILE A 32 15.52 -31.34 -1.51
N GLU A 33 15.28 -32.58 -1.11
CA GLU A 33 16.15 -33.70 -1.45
C GLU A 33 15.70 -34.35 -2.77
N THR A 34 16.63 -34.47 -3.71
CA THR A 34 16.41 -35.17 -4.98
C THR A 34 16.76 -36.64 -4.85
N LYS A 35 16.27 -37.47 -5.79
CA LYS A 35 16.47 -38.94 -5.77
C LYS A 35 17.95 -39.37 -5.82
N ASP A 36 18.83 -38.50 -6.28
CA ASP A 36 20.28 -38.68 -6.34
C ASP A 36 21.03 -38.20 -5.07
N GLY A 37 20.31 -37.78 -4.02
CA GLY A 37 20.89 -37.32 -2.75
C GLY A 37 21.44 -35.90 -2.81
N THR A 38 20.99 -35.09 -3.77
CA THR A 38 21.32 -33.66 -3.85
C THR A 38 20.31 -32.86 -3.02
N PHE A 39 20.78 -31.98 -2.14
CA PHE A 39 19.93 -31.03 -1.42
C PHE A 39 19.88 -29.70 -2.16
N ILE A 40 18.68 -29.17 -2.34
CA ILE A 40 18.43 -27.85 -2.94
C ILE A 40 17.73 -26.99 -1.90
N ILE A 41 18.36 -25.90 -1.49
CA ILE A 41 17.89 -25.00 -0.45
C ILE A 41 17.57 -23.64 -1.11
N PRO A 42 16.28 -23.25 -1.21
CA PRO A 42 15.89 -21.95 -1.73
C PRO A 42 16.31 -20.82 -0.78
N VAL A 43 16.81 -19.74 -1.35
CA VAL A 43 17.26 -18.55 -0.62
C VAL A 43 16.47 -17.35 -1.11
N SER A 44 15.70 -16.72 -0.22
CA SER A 44 14.89 -15.54 -0.54
C SER A 44 15.19 -14.33 0.34
N ARG A 45 15.08 -13.14 -0.25
CA ARG A 45 15.17 -11.84 0.42
C ARG A 45 13.77 -11.30 0.69
N LEU A 46 13.53 -10.83 1.91
CA LEU A 46 12.34 -10.08 2.27
C LEU A 46 12.62 -8.57 2.26
N CYS A 47 11.66 -7.79 1.77
CA CYS A 47 11.66 -6.34 1.85
C CYS A 47 10.31 -5.87 2.40
N PHE A 48 10.34 -4.98 3.38
CA PHE A 48 9.16 -4.35 3.97
C PHE A 48 9.23 -2.86 3.72
N GLY A 49 8.12 -2.26 3.30
CA GLY A 49 7.99 -0.83 3.08
C GLY A 49 6.75 -0.31 3.79
N PHE A 50 6.87 0.81 4.47
CA PHE A 50 5.75 1.47 5.15
C PHE A 50 5.76 2.93 4.71
N VAL A 51 4.60 3.42 4.29
CA VAL A 51 4.39 4.82 3.94
C VAL A 51 3.22 5.33 4.77
N SER A 52 3.40 6.44 5.45
CA SER A 52 2.35 7.10 6.20
C SER A 52 2.37 8.59 5.92
N GLY A 53 1.19 9.20 5.94
CA GLY A 53 1.01 10.62 5.69
C GLY A 53 -0.30 11.10 6.27
N GLY A 54 -0.32 12.33 6.78
CA GLY A 54 -1.53 12.92 7.33
C GLY A 54 -1.43 14.43 7.41
N SER A 55 -2.58 15.05 7.58
CA SER A 55 -2.78 16.49 7.54
C SER A 55 -3.89 16.84 8.52
N GLU A 56 -3.71 17.94 9.23
CA GLU A 56 -4.72 18.51 10.10
C GLU A 56 -5.48 19.58 9.34
N TYR A 57 -6.82 19.59 9.44
CA TYR A 57 -7.65 20.55 8.73
C TYR A 57 -8.41 21.46 9.70
N PRO A 58 -8.43 22.78 9.48
CA PRO A 58 -9.23 23.69 10.29
C PRO A 58 -10.72 23.48 10.06
N THR A 59 -11.49 23.26 11.14
CA THR A 59 -12.95 23.17 11.08
C THR A 59 -13.56 24.57 11.17
N SER A 60 -14.45 24.90 10.22
CA SER A 60 -14.95 26.27 10.00
C SER A 60 -15.92 26.79 11.06
N ASN A 61 -16.19 26.08 12.16
CA ASN A 61 -17.35 26.39 13.01
C ASN A 61 -17.15 26.29 14.53
N LYS A 62 -15.90 26.24 15.04
CA LYS A 62 -15.65 26.44 16.47
C LYS A 62 -14.46 27.33 16.67
N SER A 63 -14.62 28.22 17.65
CA SER A 63 -13.69 29.22 18.16
C SER A 63 -12.23 28.76 18.08
N PHE A 64 -11.36 29.71 17.76
CA PHE A 64 -9.89 29.61 17.73
C PHE A 64 -9.29 29.09 19.06
N GLU A 65 -9.51 27.84 19.42
CA GLU A 65 -8.59 27.08 20.25
C GLU A 65 -7.60 26.43 19.30
N ARG A 66 -6.36 26.94 19.28
CA ARG A 66 -5.28 26.53 18.36
C ARG A 66 -4.83 25.06 18.54
N ASP A 67 -5.50 24.30 19.40
CA ASP A 67 -4.95 23.07 19.96
C ASP A 67 -5.76 21.81 19.61
N ASN A 68 -6.82 21.89 18.78
CA ASN A 68 -7.63 20.70 18.50
C ASN A 68 -8.19 20.64 17.06
N PHE A 69 -7.30 20.55 16.07
CA PHE A 69 -7.70 20.26 14.70
C PHE A 69 -7.88 18.75 14.48
N PRO A 70 -8.94 18.32 13.77
CA PRO A 70 -9.08 16.93 13.39
C PRO A 70 -7.93 16.51 12.45
N PHE A 71 -7.22 15.47 12.84
CA PHE A 71 -6.18 14.82 12.04
C PHE A 71 -6.82 13.86 11.04
N GLY A 72 -6.54 14.07 9.75
CA GLY A 72 -6.84 13.11 8.69
C GLY A 72 -5.53 12.53 8.16
N GLY A 73 -5.34 11.22 8.28
CA GLY A 73 -4.13 10.56 7.78
C GLY A 73 -4.40 9.15 7.28
N GLY A 74 -3.46 8.65 6.48
CA GLY A 74 -3.43 7.30 5.93
C GLY A 74 -2.06 6.67 6.14
N SER A 75 -2.04 5.35 6.27
CA SER A 75 -0.83 4.54 6.31
C SER A 75 -1.00 3.36 5.37
N SER A 76 0.08 2.95 4.72
CA SER A 76 0.15 1.78 3.84
C SER A 76 1.42 1.02 4.15
N ALA A 77 1.35 -0.29 4.01
CA ALA A 77 2.45 -1.20 4.21
C ALA A 77 2.52 -2.16 3.02
N GLY A 78 3.73 -2.53 2.62
CA GLY A 78 3.99 -3.51 1.60
C GLY A 78 5.06 -4.49 2.07
N VAL A 79 4.90 -5.75 1.71
CA VAL A 79 5.93 -6.78 1.85
C VAL A 79 6.23 -7.34 0.47
N SER A 80 7.51 -7.59 0.20
CA SER A 80 7.99 -8.22 -1.01
C SER A 80 8.94 -9.36 -0.65
N VAL A 81 8.76 -10.49 -1.33
CA VAL A 81 9.64 -11.66 -1.23
C VAL A 81 10.30 -11.84 -2.59
N LYS A 82 11.62 -11.77 -2.63
CA LYS A 82 12.40 -11.97 -3.86
C LYS A 82 13.30 -13.19 -3.72
N PRO A 83 13.12 -14.24 -4.53
CA PRO A 83 14.07 -15.36 -4.56
C PRO A 83 15.39 -14.85 -5.15
N VAL A 84 16.49 -15.07 -4.44
CA VAL A 84 17.82 -14.56 -4.81
C VAL A 84 18.74 -15.67 -5.32
N ALA A 85 18.63 -16.88 -4.75
CA ALA A 85 19.50 -17.99 -5.11
C ALA A 85 18.94 -19.35 -4.69
N PHE A 86 19.57 -20.40 -5.20
CA PHE A 86 19.46 -21.77 -4.71
C PHE A 86 20.84 -22.25 -4.25
N LEU A 87 20.91 -22.81 -3.05
CA LEU A 87 22.09 -23.48 -2.54
C LEU A 87 21.96 -24.98 -2.79
N ILE A 88 22.88 -25.54 -3.58
CA ILE A 88 22.92 -26.93 -3.97
C ILE A 88 24.05 -27.64 -3.23
N ILE A 89 23.72 -28.71 -2.53
CA ILE A 89 24.68 -29.55 -1.81
C ILE A 89 24.62 -30.95 -2.41
N ARG A 90 25.73 -31.40 -3.01
CA ARG A 90 25.83 -32.73 -3.63
C ARG A 90 27.16 -33.38 -3.26
N ASN A 91 27.11 -34.55 -2.61
CA ASN A 91 28.30 -35.31 -2.23
C ASN A 91 29.36 -34.46 -1.49
N GLY A 92 28.92 -33.59 -0.58
CA GLY A 92 29.79 -32.67 0.17
C GLY A 92 30.28 -31.44 -0.59
N ASN A 93 29.94 -31.30 -1.88
CA ASN A 93 30.20 -30.08 -2.65
C ASN A 93 29.03 -29.12 -2.53
N VAL A 94 29.33 -27.86 -2.24
CA VAL A 94 28.36 -26.78 -2.11
C VAL A 94 28.49 -25.83 -3.29
N ARG A 95 27.37 -25.53 -3.96
CA ARG A 95 27.29 -24.58 -5.08
C ARG A 95 26.09 -23.67 -4.90
N MET A 96 26.27 -22.37 -5.05
CA MET A 96 25.16 -21.42 -5.12
C MET A 96 24.86 -21.07 -6.58
N ILE A 97 23.58 -21.08 -6.95
CA ILE A 97 23.08 -20.58 -8.23
C ILE A 97 22.23 -19.36 -7.94
N THR A 98 22.64 -18.19 -8.43
CA THR A 98 21.88 -16.95 -8.28
C THR A 98 20.81 -16.85 -9.38
N ILE A 99 19.66 -16.29 -9.01
CA ILE A 99 18.61 -15.97 -9.98
C ILE A 99 18.91 -14.57 -10.49
N ASP A 100 19.36 -14.44 -11.74
CA ASP A 100 19.65 -13.15 -12.34
C ASP A 100 18.36 -12.43 -12.73
N HIS A 101 18.22 -11.15 -12.36
CA HIS A 101 16.97 -10.37 -12.48
C HIS A 101 17.15 -9.11 -13.34
N ASP A 102 17.95 -9.20 -14.40
CA ASP A 102 18.37 -8.04 -15.21
C ASP A 102 17.23 -7.30 -15.96
N THR A 103 15.95 -7.71 -15.82
CA THR A 103 14.82 -7.21 -16.63
C THR A 103 13.80 -6.33 -15.87
N THR A 104 14.09 -5.90 -14.63
CA THR A 104 13.09 -5.12 -13.86
C THR A 104 13.01 -3.65 -14.29
N TYR A 105 14.12 -3.05 -14.75
CA TYR A 105 14.12 -1.63 -15.14
C TYR A 105 13.25 -1.35 -16.38
N ASP A 106 13.28 -2.25 -17.38
CA ASP A 106 12.46 -2.11 -18.59
C ASP A 106 10.96 -2.08 -18.27
N LYS A 107 10.50 -2.93 -17.35
CA LYS A 107 9.08 -3.01 -16.96
C LYS A 107 8.59 -1.77 -16.21
N ILE A 108 9.46 -1.12 -15.42
CA ILE A 108 9.10 0.10 -14.70
C ILE A 108 8.85 1.24 -15.70
N VAL A 109 9.71 1.39 -16.70
CA VAL A 109 9.59 2.43 -17.74
C VAL A 109 8.28 2.25 -18.53
N ASP A 110 7.89 1.00 -18.84
CA ASP A 110 6.66 0.70 -19.57
C ASP A 110 5.37 0.94 -18.74
N THR A 111 5.47 0.89 -17.41
CA THR A 111 4.30 1.00 -16.51
C THR A 111 4.02 2.46 -16.10
N VAL A 112 5.04 3.33 -16.09
CA VAL A 112 4.90 4.75 -15.72
C VAL A 112 3.85 5.50 -16.56
N PRO A 113 3.80 5.38 -17.90
CA PRO A 113 2.81 6.08 -18.71
C PRO A 113 1.36 5.74 -18.33
N GLN A 114 1.08 4.45 -18.09
CA GLN A 114 -0.27 3.96 -17.76
C GLN A 114 -0.75 4.49 -16.40
N VAL A 115 0.15 4.61 -15.42
CA VAL A 115 -0.16 5.17 -14.11
C VAL A 115 -0.51 6.66 -14.22
N LEU A 116 0.22 7.42 -15.05
CA LEU A 116 -0.06 8.83 -15.28
C LEU A 116 -1.43 9.04 -15.95
N ASP A 117 -1.82 8.18 -16.88
CA ASP A 117 -3.12 8.26 -17.56
C ASP A 117 -4.30 8.03 -16.61
N ILE A 118 -4.17 7.08 -15.67
CA ILE A 118 -5.18 6.82 -14.63
C ILE A 118 -5.32 8.04 -13.70
N ILE A 119 -4.20 8.62 -13.27
CA ILE A 119 -4.20 9.81 -12.41
C ILE A 119 -4.84 10.99 -13.15
N ASN A 120 -4.48 11.21 -14.42
CA ASN A 120 -5.04 12.28 -15.25
C ASN A 120 -6.55 12.10 -15.48
N GLY A 121 -7.01 10.86 -15.72
CA GLY A 121 -8.43 10.55 -15.86
C GLY A 121 -9.23 10.90 -14.59
N LEU A 122 -8.75 10.46 -13.42
CA LEU A 122 -9.39 10.73 -12.13
C LEU A 122 -9.43 12.22 -11.79
N VAL A 123 -8.36 12.97 -12.08
CA VAL A 123 -8.31 14.43 -11.87
C VAL A 123 -9.25 15.18 -12.82
N LYS A 124 -9.38 14.70 -14.07
CA LYS A 124 -10.24 15.32 -15.08
C LYS A 124 -11.72 15.06 -14.79
N ASP A 125 -12.05 13.87 -14.28
CA ASP A 125 -13.41 13.55 -13.83
C ASP A 125 -13.80 14.30 -12.56
N SER A 126 -12.84 14.53 -11.65
CA SER A 126 -13.05 15.36 -10.46
C SER A 126 -13.26 16.85 -10.77
N LYS A 127 -12.75 17.34 -11.92
CA LYS A 127 -12.99 18.72 -12.39
C LYS A 127 -14.29 18.89 -13.19
N LYS A 128 -15.06 17.82 -13.44
CA LYS A 128 -16.28 17.85 -14.27
C LYS A 128 -17.61 17.85 -13.50
N LYS A 129 -17.59 18.19 -12.20
CA LYS A 129 -18.80 18.48 -11.43
C LYS A 129 -18.79 19.92 -10.93
N THR A 130 -19.17 20.84 -11.82
CA THR A 130 -19.83 22.11 -11.46
C THR A 130 -21.26 22.01 -12.00
N PRO A 131 -22.28 22.44 -11.24
CA PRO A 131 -23.67 22.06 -11.48
C PRO A 131 -24.33 23.00 -12.48
N ASP A 132 -24.68 22.50 -13.66
CA ASP A 132 -25.52 23.24 -14.61
C ASP A 132 -26.87 22.54 -14.78
N ASP A 133 -27.91 23.33 -14.49
CA ASP A 133 -29.30 23.26 -14.94
C ASP A 133 -30.30 22.32 -14.23
N ILE A 134 -30.75 22.72 -13.03
CA ILE A 134 -32.09 22.35 -12.52
C ILE A 134 -33.12 23.29 -13.17
N ASN A 135 -33.73 22.83 -14.26
CA ASN A 135 -34.83 23.53 -14.92
C ASN A 135 -36.13 23.19 -14.17
N ILE A 136 -36.61 24.11 -13.32
CA ILE A 136 -37.86 23.94 -12.55
C ILE A 136 -39.03 24.25 -13.49
N ASN A 137 -39.69 23.20 -13.97
CA ASN A 137 -40.96 23.33 -14.70
C ASN A 137 -42.11 23.19 -13.69
N ILE A 138 -42.73 24.32 -13.35
CA ILE A 138 -43.87 24.39 -12.43
C ILE A 138 -45.13 24.15 -13.26
N ASN A 139 -45.68 22.94 -13.20
CA ASN A 139 -47.07 22.71 -13.59
C ASN A 139 -47.91 22.63 -12.33
N GLU A 140 -48.61 23.72 -12.04
CA GLU A 140 -49.81 23.71 -11.22
C GLU A 140 -50.82 22.76 -11.85
N ASN A 141 -51.31 21.79 -11.09
CA ASN A 141 -52.71 21.41 -11.24
C ASN A 141 -53.30 21.05 -9.88
N GLN A 142 -54.22 21.91 -9.48
CA GLN A 142 -55.14 21.73 -8.37
C GLN A 142 -56.09 20.57 -8.69
N ASN A 143 -56.52 19.87 -7.64
CA ASN A 143 -57.87 19.32 -7.38
C ASN A 143 -57.66 18.15 -6.41
N ALA A 144 -57.88 18.37 -5.12
CA ALA A 144 -59.18 18.43 -4.45
C ALA A 144 -59.75 17.02 -4.22
N ASP A 145 -60.27 16.88 -3.00
CA ASP A 145 -61.15 15.83 -2.50
C ASP A 145 -60.54 14.45 -2.27
N SER A 146 -60.98 13.66 -1.30
CA SER A 146 -61.58 13.81 0.02
C SER A 146 -61.72 12.36 0.51
N ASP A 147 -61.97 12.21 1.81
CA ASP A 147 -62.70 11.08 2.38
C ASP A 147 -61.93 9.80 2.79
N ILE A 148 -61.83 9.74 4.13
CA ILE A 148 -62.00 8.61 5.07
C ILE A 148 -60.71 7.95 5.57
#